data_AF-A0A8C3VYE7-F1
#
_entry.id   AF-A0A8C3VYE7-F1
#
_cell.length_a   1.000
_cell.length_b   1.000
_cell.length_c   1.000
_cell.angle_alpha   90.00
_cell.angle_beta   90.00
_cell.angle_gamma   90.00
#
_symmetry.space_group_name_H-M   'P 1'
#
loop_
_entity.id
_entity.type
_entity.pdbx_description
1 polymer ?
#
loop_
_entity_poly.entity_id
_entity_poly.type
_entity_poly.pdbx_seq_one_letter_code
_entity_poly.pdbx_strand_id
1 'polypeptide(L)' 'MASSGVGVNPAGSANEAPEIPDNVGDWLRGVYRFATDRNDFRRNLILNLGLFAAGVWLARNLSDIDLMAPQPGV' A
#
# COMPACT_ATOMS: atom_id res chain seq x y z
N MET A 1 -47.80 -40.01 -17.75
CA MET A 1 -47.99 -38.56 -17.92
C MET A 1 -48.06 -37.92 -16.54
N ALA A 2 -47.01 -37.18 -16.16
CA ALA A 2 -47.03 -36.14 -15.14
C ALA A 2 -45.73 -35.35 -15.35
N SER A 3 -45.85 -34.27 -16.11
CA SER A 3 -44.82 -33.26 -16.33
C SER A 3 -44.83 -32.35 -15.11
N SER A 4 -43.72 -32.25 -14.40
CA SER A 4 -43.51 -31.20 -13.40
C SER A 4 -42.27 -30.43 -13.81
N GLY A 5 -42.54 -29.22 -14.29
CA GLY A 5 -41.62 -28.41 -15.05
C GLY A 5 -40.38 -28.00 -14.27
N VAL A 6 -39.29 -27.99 -15.03
CA VAL A 6 -38.10 -27.18 -14.75
C VAL A 6 -38.55 -25.74 -14.50
N GLY A 7 -38.51 -25.32 -13.24
CA GLY A 7 -38.64 -23.92 -12.84
C GLY A 7 -37.34 -23.20 -13.17
N VAL A 8 -37.17 -22.79 -14.42
CA VAL A 8 -36.17 -21.76 -14.78
C VAL A 8 -36.70 -20.45 -14.21
N ASN A 9 -36.04 -19.92 -13.18
CA ASN A 9 -36.21 -18.55 -12.72
C ASN A 9 -34.98 -17.73 -13.17
N PRO A 10 -35.02 -17.01 -14.32
CA PRO A 10 -34.10 -15.93 -14.58
C PRO A 10 -34.92 -14.63 -14.53
N ALA A 11 -35.31 -14.20 -13.34
CA ALA A 11 -36.00 -12.91 -13.18
C ALA A 11 -35.79 -12.38 -11.76
N GLY A 12 -34.60 -11.85 -11.54
CA GLY A 12 -34.26 -11.09 -10.35
C GLY A 12 -33.14 -10.11 -10.68
N SER A 13 -33.40 -9.27 -11.69
CA SER A 13 -32.70 -8.02 -12.02
C SER A 13 -31.37 -7.84 -11.32
N ALA A 14 -30.28 -8.19 -12.01
CA ALA A 14 -28.98 -7.62 -11.74
C ALA A 14 -29.12 -6.09 -11.85
N ASN A 15 -29.42 -5.44 -10.73
CA ASN A 15 -29.01 -4.06 -10.50
C ASN A 15 -27.50 -4.07 -10.21
N GLU A 16 -26.73 -4.69 -11.10
CA GLU A 16 -25.38 -4.27 -11.34
C GLU A 16 -25.54 -2.92 -12.04
N ALA A 17 -25.82 -1.88 -11.23
CA ALA A 17 -25.38 -0.56 -11.61
C ALA A 17 -23.94 -0.75 -12.10
N PRO A 18 -23.57 -0.21 -13.28
CA PRO A 18 -22.19 -0.33 -13.73
C PRO A 18 -21.34 0.09 -12.54
N GLU A 19 -20.54 -0.82 -11.98
CA GLU A 19 -19.55 -0.45 -10.99
C GLU A 19 -18.66 0.52 -11.75
N ILE A 20 -18.96 1.82 -11.59
CA ILE A 20 -18.16 2.89 -12.15
C ILE A 20 -16.81 2.60 -11.54
N PRO A 21 -15.79 2.21 -12.32
CA PRO A 21 -14.54 1.78 -11.76
C PRO A 21 -13.96 2.95 -10.99
N ASP A 22 -14.14 2.95 -9.68
CA ASP A 22 -13.58 3.88 -8.74
C ASP A 22 -12.11 3.49 -8.50
N ASN A 23 -11.37 3.43 -9.62
CA ASN A 23 -9.96 3.10 -9.76
C ASN A 23 -9.10 3.82 -8.71
N VAL A 24 -9.36 5.11 -8.49
CA VAL A 24 -8.63 5.90 -7.48
C VAL A 24 -8.97 5.43 -6.07
N GLY A 25 -10.24 5.08 -5.81
CA GLY A 25 -10.70 4.54 -4.52
C GLY A 25 -10.12 3.16 -4.23
N ASP A 26 -10.13 2.28 -5.22
CA ASP A 26 -9.52 0.94 -5.14
C ASP A 26 -8.00 1.00 -4.99
N TRP A 27 -7.34 1.92 -5.71
CA TRP A 27 -5.92 2.18 -5.55
C TRP A 27 -5.60 2.69 -4.14
N LEU A 28 -6.34 3.68 -3.63
CA LEU A 28 -6.15 4.20 -2.27
C LEU A 28 -6.38 3.10 -1.23
N ARG A 29 -7.42 2.28 -1.43
CA ARG A 29 -7.75 1.18 -0.53
C ARG A 29 -6.69 0.08 -0.57
N GLY A 30 -6.11 -0.18 -1.73
CA GLY A 30 -4.95 -1.07 -1.91
C GLY A 30 -3.71 -0.56 -1.17
N VAL A 31 -3.38 0.73 -1.31
CA VAL A 31 -2.26 1.37 -0.58
C VAL A 31 -2.51 1.35 0.92
N TYR A 32 -3.73 1.63 1.36
CA TYR A 32 -4.09 1.57 2.78
C TYR A 32 -3.94 0.16 3.32
N ARG A 33 -4.49 -0.88 2.66
CA ARG A 33 -4.30 -2.28 3.07
C ARG A 33 -2.82 -2.63 3.15
N PHE A 34 -2.04 -2.30 2.11
CA PHE A 34 -0.59 -2.54 2.08
C PHE A 34 0.15 -1.87 3.25
N ALA A 35 -0.27 -0.67 3.68
CA ALA A 35 0.32 0.03 4.82
C ALA A 35 -0.18 -0.51 6.18
N THR A 36 -1.40 -1.02 6.26
CA THR A 36 -1.96 -1.56 7.52
C THR A 36 -1.57 -3.02 7.76
N ASP A 37 -1.36 -3.78 6.69
CA ASP A 37 -1.02 -5.20 6.76
C ASP A 37 0.41 -5.34 7.30
N ARG A 38 0.50 -5.64 8.60
CA ARG A 38 1.79 -5.84 9.29
C ARG A 38 2.37 -7.22 9.04
N ASN A 39 1.61 -8.15 8.47
CA ASN A 39 2.05 -9.51 8.22
C ASN A 39 2.70 -9.68 6.84
N ASP A 40 2.65 -8.63 6.01
CA ASP A 40 3.29 -8.63 4.69
C ASP A 40 4.81 -8.48 4.78
N PHE A 41 5.52 -9.57 4.48
CA PHE A 41 6.97 -9.59 4.33
C PHE A 41 7.47 -8.49 3.38
N ARG A 42 6.75 -8.25 2.27
CA ARG A 42 7.10 -7.23 1.27
C ARG A 42 7.10 -5.82 1.87
N ARG A 43 6.07 -5.48 2.64
CA ARG A 43 5.97 -4.18 3.32
C ARG A 43 7.06 -4.06 4.38
N ASN A 44 7.26 -5.09 5.20
CA ASN A 44 8.32 -5.07 6.21
C ASN A 44 9.70 -4.89 5.58
N LEU A 45 9.98 -5.57 4.47
CA LEU A 45 11.23 -5.43 3.72
C LEU A 45 11.40 -4.00 3.17
N ILE A 46 10.36 -3.45 2.53
CA ILE A 46 10.39 -2.08 1.98
C ILE A 46 10.60 -1.05 3.09
N LEU A 47 9.94 -1.21 4.23
CA LEU A 47 10.09 -0.32 5.38
C LEU A 47 11.49 -0.38 5.98
N ASN A 48 12.04 -1.57 6.22
CA ASN A 48 13.39 -1.72 6.76
C ASN A 48 14.44 -1.18 5.80
N LEU A 49 14.27 -1.42 4.50
CA LEU A 49 15.19 -0.91 3.47
C LEU A 49 15.14 0.63 3.39
N GLY A 50 13.93 1.21 3.43
CA GLY A 50 13.76 2.66 3.47
C GLY A 50 14.33 3.29 4.73
N LEU A 51 14.11 2.67 5.89
CA LEU A 51 14.65 3.14 7.16
C LEU A 51 16.19 3.07 7.18
N PHE A 52 16.76 2.01 6.62
CA PHE A 52 18.21 1.86 6.46
C PHE A 52 18.80 2.97 5.57
N ALA A 53 18.22 3.20 4.39
CA ALA A 53 18.68 4.23 3.47
C ALA A 53 18.57 5.64 4.08
N ALA A 54 17.45 5.94 4.75
CA ALA A 54 17.25 7.19 5.47
C ALA A 54 18.29 7.37 6.59
N GLY A 55 18.60 6.31 7.34
CA GLY A 55 19.64 6.32 8.37
C GLY A 55 21.03 6.57 7.81
N VAL A 56 21.40 5.94 6.69
CA VAL A 56 22.69 6.16 6.01
C VAL A 56 22.79 7.59 5.49
N TRP A 57 21.71 8.11 4.90
CA TRP A 57 21.66 9.50 4.45
C TRP A 57 21.77 10.46 5.63
N LEU A 58 21.01 10.24 6.70
CA LEU A 58 21.02 11.07 7.90
C LEU A 58 22.42 11.08 8.55
N ALA A 59 23.06 9.93 8.68
CA ALA A 59 24.42 9.84 9.20
C ALA A 59 25.39 10.66 8.33
N ARG A 60 25.34 10.52 7.00
CA ARG A 60 26.18 11.31 6.09
C ARG A 60 25.96 12.81 6.21
N ASN A 61 24.72 13.27 6.32
CA ASN A 61 24.40 14.69 6.38
C ASN A 61 24.66 15.28 7.79
N LEU A 62 24.46 14.51 8.86
CA LEU A 62 24.80 14.94 10.21
C LEU A 62 26.31 14.94 10.48
N SER A 63 27.07 14.02 9.89
CA SER A 63 28.55 14.06 9.93
C SER A 63 29.11 15.29 9.21
N ASP A 64 28.42 15.79 8.18
CA ASP A 64 28.81 17.01 7.45
C ASP A 64 28.42 18.28 8.22
N ILE A 65 27.35 18.22 9.02
CA ILE A 65 26.92 19.29 9.94
C ILE A 65 27.67 19.24 11.28
N ASP A 66 28.53 18.24 11.52
CA ASP A 66 29.18 18.06 12.81
C ASP A 66 30.05 19.28 13.16
N LEU A 67 29.51 20.07 14.08
CA LEU A 67 30.04 21.25 14.75
C LEU A 67 31.18 20.84 15.71
N MET A 68 32.12 20.01 15.24
CA MET A 68 33.26 19.51 16.01
C MET A 68 34.57 19.45 15.21
N ALA A 69 34.65 20.08 14.03
CA ALA A 69 35.95 20.45 13.49
C ALA A 69 36.45 21.68 14.26
N PRO A 70 37.40 21.57 15.22
CA PRO A 70 38.14 22.75 15.63
C PRO A 70 38.73 23.35 14.36
N GLN A 71 38.38 24.60 14.05
CA GLN A 71 39.02 25.33 12.96
C GLN A 71 40.53 25.25 13.22
N PRO A 72 41.35 24.81 12.25
CA PRO A 72 42.78 24.78 12.42
C PRO A 72 43.22 26.19 12.78
N GLY A 73 43.80 26.31 13.97
CA GLY A 73 44.15 27.59 14.58
C GLY A 73 44.99 28.44 13.65
N VAL A 74 44.59 29.70 13.51
CA VAL A 74 45.47 30.81 13.10
C VAL A 74 46.08 31.43 14.35
#